data_AF-A0A4S3PJN3-F1
#
_entry.id   AF-A0A4S3PJN3-F1
#
_cell.length_a   1.000
_cell.length_b   1.000
_cell.length_c   1.000
_cell.angle_alpha   90.00
_cell.angle_beta   90.00
_cell.angle_gamma   90.00
#
_symmetry.space_group_name_H-M   'P 1'
#
loop_
_entity.id
_entity.type
_entity.pdbx_description
1 polymer ?
#
loop_
_entity_poly.entity_id
_entity_poly.type
_entity_poly.pdbx_seq_one_letter_code
_entity_poly.pdbx_strand_id
1 'polypeptide(L)'
;MRSKDKFIDGRLGSRGFTLVEVIGVVFILGILAAIAVPTVMSIIENAKRDVCNVNRGKLEREFETELQLNGIDYSESVFNQFLVEFEEEICPVGGEFYYADGKVECSVHGEDTEEDKDKGNGEVPYL
;
A
#
# COMPACT_ATOMS: atom_id res chain seq x y z
N MET A 1 -30.39 63.47 2.88
CA MET A 1 -29.00 63.29 2.38
C MET A 1 -28.16 62.60 3.45
N ARG A 2 -27.66 61.40 3.09
CA ARG A 2 -26.55 60.60 3.63
C ARG A 2 -26.27 60.61 5.15
N SER A 3 -26.77 59.55 5.79
CA SER A 3 -26.37 59.11 7.13
C SER A 3 -25.10 58.25 7.03
N LYS A 4 -24.00 58.81 7.53
CA LYS A 4 -22.87 58.13 8.21
C LYS A 4 -22.43 56.79 7.63
N ASP A 5 -21.55 56.89 6.63
CA ASP A 5 -20.65 55.81 6.25
C ASP A 5 -19.64 55.63 7.39
N LYS A 6 -19.96 54.74 8.35
CA LYS A 6 -18.96 54.23 9.31
C LYS A 6 -17.98 53.38 8.50
N PHE A 7 -16.99 54.05 7.89
CA PHE A 7 -15.77 53.41 7.47
C PHE A 7 -15.17 52.76 8.71
N ILE A 8 -15.27 51.43 8.76
CA ILE A 8 -14.53 50.61 9.70
C ILE A 8 -13.06 50.87 9.38
N ASP A 9 -12.43 51.80 10.11
CA ASP A 9 -10.97 51.93 10.16
C ASP A 9 -10.44 50.75 10.99
N GLY A 10 -10.48 49.57 10.39
CA GLY A 10 -9.79 48.39 10.86
C GLY A 10 -8.31 48.58 10.57
N ARG A 11 -7.61 49.33 11.42
CA ARG A 11 -6.15 49.18 11.55
C ARG A 11 -5.87 47.80 12.12
N LEU A 12 -5.98 46.76 11.29
CA LEU A 12 -5.29 45.50 11.54
C LEU A 12 -3.81 45.81 11.41
N GLY A 13 -3.17 46.12 12.53
CA GLY A 13 -1.72 46.30 12.58
C GLY A 13 -1.05 45.11 11.93
N SER A 14 -0.42 45.33 10.78
CA SER A 14 0.35 44.36 10.03
C SER A 14 1.64 44.04 10.80
N ARG A 15 1.52 43.14 11.78
CA ARG A 15 2.67 42.46 12.39
C ARG A 15 3.05 41.32 11.46
N GLY A 16 4.08 41.54 10.64
CA GLY A 16 4.67 40.48 9.83
C GLY A 16 5.40 39.46 10.69
N PHE A 17 5.33 38.18 10.30
CA PHE A 17 6.15 37.12 10.87
C PHE A 17 7.64 37.50 10.76
N THR A 18 8.40 37.26 11.82
CA THR A 18 9.85 37.47 11.78
C THR A 18 10.52 36.31 11.03
N LEU A 19 11.65 36.56 10.35
CA LEU A 19 12.40 35.48 9.70
C LEU A 19 12.82 34.40 10.70
N VAL A 20 13.12 34.78 11.94
CA VAL A 20 13.50 33.86 13.02
C VAL A 20 12.36 32.90 13.37
N GLU A 21 11.13 33.38 13.40
CA GLU A 21 9.94 32.57 13.70
C GLU A 21 9.69 31.52 12.61
N VAL A 22 9.80 31.91 11.34
CA VAL A 22 9.66 30.97 10.20
C VAL A 22 10.80 29.95 10.20
N ILE A 23 12.04 30.38 10.45
CA ILE A 23 13.21 29.50 10.54
C ILE A 23 13.05 28.48 11.67
N GLY A 24 12.57 28.90 12.83
CA GLY A 24 12.29 28.00 13.96
C GLY A 24 11.27 26.91 13.61
N VAL A 25 10.20 27.26 12.90
CA VAL A 25 9.17 26.30 12.48
C VAL A 25 9.73 25.28 11.48
N VAL A 26 10.40 25.74 10.42
CA VAL A 26 10.96 24.82 9.41
C VAL A 26 12.09 23.95 9.98
N PHE A 27 12.82 24.45 10.99
CA PHE A 27 13.84 23.66 11.69
C PHE A 27 13.21 22.48 12.44
N ILE A 28 12.16 22.72 13.22
CA ILE A 28 11.45 21.65 13.94
C ILE A 28 10.79 20.68 12.95
N LEU A 29 10.13 21.18 11.90
CA LEU A 29 9.54 20.33 10.86
C LEU A 29 10.60 19.50 10.13
N GLY A 30 11.79 20.06 9.88
CA GLY A 30 12.91 19.35 9.27
C GLY A 30 13.41 18.18 10.11
N ILE A 31 13.55 18.38 11.43
CA ILE A 31 13.93 17.30 12.36
C ILE A 31 12.86 16.20 12.38
N LEU A 32 11.59 16.58 12.45
CA LEU A 32 10.48 15.62 12.43
C LEU A 32 10.45 14.83 11.12
N ALA A 33 10.59 15.50 9.98
CA ALA A 33 10.61 14.87 8.67
C ALA A 33 11.78 13.90 8.50
N ALA A 34 12.96 14.23 9.03
CA ALA A 34 14.14 13.36 8.97
C ALA A 34 13.91 11.98 9.63
N ILE A 35 13.12 11.93 10.70
CA ILE A 35 12.77 10.68 11.39
C ILE A 35 11.54 10.02 10.76
N ALA A 36 10.56 10.80 10.32
CA ALA A 36 9.29 10.30 9.80
C ALA A 36 9.42 9.63 8.41
N VAL A 37 10.27 10.15 7.53
CA VAL A 37 10.42 9.60 6.17
C VAL A 37 10.90 8.14 6.16
N PRO A 38 12.03 7.75 6.79
CA PRO A 38 12.50 6.37 6.72
C PRO A 38 11.55 5.38 7.42
N THR A 39 10.88 5.81 8.49
CA THR A 39 9.93 4.96 9.22
C THR A 39 8.71 4.63 8.37
N VAL A 40 8.12 5.63 7.71
CA VAL A 40 6.98 5.42 6.80
C VAL A 40 7.39 4.58 5.60
N MET A 41 8.57 4.81 5.01
CA MET A 41 9.05 3.98 3.89
C MET A 41 9.17 2.50 4.27
N SER A 42 9.73 2.20 5.46
CA SER A 42 9.81 0.81 5.93
C SER A 42 8.44 0.18 6.16
N ILE A 43 7.47 0.93 6.67
CA ILE A 43 6.11 0.43 6.89
C ILE A 43 5.42 0.11 5.56
N ILE A 44 5.56 1.00 4.56
CA ILE A 44 4.99 0.79 3.22
C ILE A 44 5.59 -0.46 2.58
N GLU A 45 6.91 -0.66 2.70
CA GLU A 45 7.58 -1.84 2.16
C GLU A 45 7.04 -3.14 2.77
N ASN A 46 6.84 -3.17 4.09
CA ASN A 46 6.27 -4.33 4.77
C ASN A 46 4.82 -4.55 4.37
N ALA A 47 4.00 -3.49 4.31
CA ALA A 47 2.62 -3.59 3.84
C ALA A 47 2.53 -4.13 2.40
N LYS A 48 3.45 -3.75 1.52
CA LYS A 48 3.55 -4.30 0.16
C LYS A 48 3.86 -5.79 0.16
N ARG A 49 4.76 -6.26 1.03
CA ARG A 49 5.04 -7.69 1.21
C ARG A 49 3.82 -8.44 1.74
N ASP A 50 3.16 -7.91 2.75
CA ASP A 50 1.98 -8.53 3.36
C ASP A 50 0.83 -8.67 2.35
N VAL A 51 0.53 -7.61 1.60
CA VAL A 51 -0.48 -7.64 0.52
C VAL A 51 -0.10 -8.67 -0.55
N CYS A 52 1.17 -8.71 -0.96
CA CYS A 52 1.65 -9.67 -1.93
C CYS A 52 1.47 -11.12 -1.43
N ASN A 53 1.73 -11.38 -0.14
CA ASN A 53 1.57 -12.71 0.45
C ASN A 53 0.10 -13.15 0.50
N VAL A 54 -0.80 -12.25 0.92
CA VAL A 54 -2.25 -12.52 0.92
C VAL A 54 -2.75 -12.80 -0.50
N ASN A 55 -2.36 -11.97 -1.46
CA ASN A 55 -2.78 -12.13 -2.85
C ASN A 55 -2.23 -13.42 -3.47
N ARG A 56 -1.00 -13.81 -3.13
CA ARG A 56 -0.39 -15.09 -3.53
C ARG A 56 -1.24 -16.27 -3.06
N GLY A 57 -1.64 -16.30 -1.79
CA GLY A 57 -2.50 -17.36 -1.25
C GLY A 57 -3.93 -17.34 -1.82
N LYS A 58 -4.48 -16.16 -2.13
CA LYS A 58 -5.76 -16.05 -2.85
C LYS A 58 -5.65 -16.68 -4.24
N LEU A 59 -4.60 -16.33 -4.98
CA LEU A 59 -4.35 -16.83 -6.33
C LEU A 59 -4.16 -18.35 -6.35
N GLU A 60 -3.39 -18.88 -5.39
CA GLU A 60 -3.18 -20.33 -5.24
C GLU A 60 -4.50 -21.08 -5.05
N ARG A 61 -5.34 -20.63 -4.12
CA ARG A 61 -6.64 -21.26 -3.85
C ARG A 61 -7.61 -21.18 -5.02
N GLU A 62 -7.66 -20.04 -5.69
CA GLU A 62 -8.56 -19.83 -6.83
C GLU A 62 -8.12 -20.68 -8.02
N PHE A 63 -6.82 -20.74 -8.28
CA PHE A 63 -6.26 -21.60 -9.32
C PHE A 63 -6.46 -23.10 -9.02
N GLU A 64 -6.22 -23.54 -7.78
CA GLU A 64 -6.50 -24.93 -7.38
C GLU A 64 -7.97 -25.30 -7.52
N THR A 65 -8.87 -24.36 -7.23
CA THR A 65 -10.32 -24.57 -7.41
C THR A 65 -10.66 -24.74 -8.89
N GLU A 66 -10.06 -23.94 -9.78
CA GLU A 66 -10.26 -24.04 -11.23
C GLU A 66 -9.77 -25.39 -11.79
N LEU A 67 -8.61 -25.87 -11.33
CA LEU A 67 -8.09 -27.19 -11.71
C LEU A 67 -9.04 -28.31 -11.30
N GLN A 68 -9.60 -28.24 -10.09
CA GLN A 68 -10.54 -29.23 -9.58
C GLN A 68 -11.88 -29.23 -10.32
N LEU A 69 -12.42 -28.05 -10.64
CA LEU A 69 -13.73 -27.92 -11.32
C LEU A 69 -13.68 -28.39 -12.77
N ASN A 70 -12.61 -28.04 -13.50
CA ASN A 70 -12.49 -28.39 -14.91
C ASN A 70 -11.79 -29.74 -15.15
N GLY A 71 -11.23 -30.36 -14.11
CA GLY A 71 -10.49 -31.62 -14.22
C GLY A 71 -9.24 -31.48 -15.10
N ILE A 72 -8.59 -30.31 -15.06
CA ILE A 72 -7.39 -30.00 -15.84
C ILE A 72 -6.16 -30.28 -14.96
N ASP A 73 -5.15 -30.95 -15.51
CA ASP A 73 -3.87 -31.11 -14.83
C ASP A 73 -3.07 -29.81 -14.85
N TYR A 74 -2.32 -29.58 -13.77
CA TYR A 74 -1.42 -28.44 -13.69
C TYR A 74 -0.45 -28.39 -14.88
N SER A 75 -0.35 -27.22 -15.51
CA SER A 75 0.75 -26.89 -16.41
C SER A 75 1.08 -25.39 -16.30
N GLU A 76 2.34 -25.03 -16.53
CA GLU A 76 2.76 -23.62 -16.56
C GLU A 76 1.94 -22.81 -17.57
N SER A 77 1.58 -23.38 -18.72
CA SER A 77 0.74 -22.70 -19.71
C SER A 77 -0.68 -22.40 -19.20
N VAL A 78 -1.27 -23.31 -18.44
CA VAL A 78 -2.61 -23.13 -17.85
C VAL A 78 -2.57 -22.06 -16.76
N PHE A 79 -1.52 -22.06 -15.92
CA PHE A 79 -1.33 -21.03 -14.91
C PHE A 79 -1.10 -19.64 -15.52
N ASN A 80 -0.26 -19.53 -16.55
CA ASN A 80 -0.04 -18.26 -17.25
C ASN A 80 -1.32 -17.75 -17.93
N GLN A 81 -2.13 -18.64 -18.51
CA GLN A 81 -3.42 -18.26 -19.09
C GLN A 81 -4.38 -17.71 -18.02
N PHE A 82 -4.44 -18.37 -16.87
CA PHE A 82 -5.23 -17.90 -15.72
C PHE A 82 -4.77 -16.53 -15.22
N LEU A 83 -3.46 -16.30 -15.13
CA LEU A 83 -2.89 -15.00 -14.75
C LEU A 83 -3.27 -13.87 -15.73
N VAL A 84 -3.35 -14.16 -17.03
CA VAL A 84 -3.76 -13.16 -18.04
C VAL A 84 -5.24 -12.82 -17.93
N GLU A 85 -6.07 -13.77 -17.51
CA GLU A 85 -7.52 -13.57 -17.30
C GLU A 85 -7.83 -12.90 -15.96
N PHE A 86 -6.91 -12.97 -14.99
CA PHE A 86 -7.04 -12.33 -13.70
C PHE A 86 -6.82 -10.82 -13.80
N GLU A 87 -7.91 -10.04 -13.81
CA GLU A 87 -7.88 -8.57 -14.01
C GLU A 87 -7.44 -7.74 -12.78
N GLU A 88 -7.02 -8.36 -11.66
CA GLU A 88 -6.60 -7.62 -10.46
C GLU A 88 -5.09 -7.35 -10.42
N GLU A 89 -4.70 -6.16 -9.92
CA GLU A 89 -3.31 -5.87 -9.59
C GLU A 89 -2.87 -6.68 -8.36
N ILE A 90 -2.19 -7.79 -8.61
CA ILE A 90 -1.86 -8.80 -7.59
C ILE A 90 -0.62 -8.39 -6.75
N CYS A 91 0.36 -7.72 -7.38
CA CYS A 91 1.59 -7.30 -6.70
C CYS A 91 1.73 -5.78 -6.69
N PRO A 92 1.80 -5.12 -5.52
CA PRO A 92 1.85 -3.65 -5.42
C PRO A 92 3.18 -3.01 -5.88
N VAL A 93 4.14 -3.83 -6.31
CA VAL A 93 5.41 -3.40 -6.90
C VAL A 93 5.59 -3.91 -8.34
N GLY A 94 4.58 -4.57 -8.90
CA GLY A 94 4.64 -5.12 -10.27
C GLY A 94 5.48 -6.38 -10.40
N GLY A 95 5.57 -7.19 -9.33
CA GLY A 95 6.19 -8.50 -9.41
C GLY A 95 5.34 -9.50 -10.19
N GLU A 96 6.01 -10.34 -10.98
CA GLU A 96 5.39 -11.48 -11.68
C GLU A 96 5.23 -12.67 -10.74
N PHE A 97 4.14 -13.42 -10.93
CA PHE A 97 3.86 -14.65 -10.21
C PHE A 97 4.18 -15.87 -11.07
N TYR A 98 4.72 -16.91 -10.45
CA TYR A 98 5.00 -18.20 -11.07
C TYR A 98 4.65 -19.31 -10.10
N TYR A 99 4.37 -20.50 -10.60
CA TYR A 99 4.02 -21.64 -9.77
C TYR A 99 5.21 -22.59 -9.68
N ALA A 100 5.71 -22.81 -8.46
CA ALA A 100 6.87 -23.65 -8.18
C ALA A 100 6.58 -24.53 -6.96
N ASP A 101 6.94 -25.81 -7.04
CA ASP A 101 6.84 -26.78 -5.93
C ASP A 101 5.45 -26.86 -5.26
N GLY A 102 4.38 -26.69 -6.03
CA GLY A 102 3.01 -26.75 -5.52
C GLY A 102 2.51 -25.46 -4.88
N LYS A 103 3.29 -24.37 -4.95
CA LYS A 103 2.94 -23.05 -4.41
C LYS A 103 3.05 -21.99 -5.49
N VAL A 104 2.22 -20.95 -5.37
CA VAL A 104 2.42 -19.71 -6.13
C VAL A 104 3.56 -18.95 -5.44
N GLU A 105 4.51 -18.43 -6.22
CA GLU A 105 5.62 -17.58 -5.77
C GLU A 105 5.66 -16.26 -6.53
N CYS A 106 6.22 -15.21 -5.88
CA CYS A 106 6.41 -13.90 -6.49
C CYS A 106 7.89 -13.63 -6.76
N SER A 107 8.21 -13.10 -7.94
CA SER A 107 9.58 -12.75 -8.36
C SER A 107 10.27 -11.69 -7.50
N VAL A 108 9.51 -10.83 -6.81
CA VAL A 108 10.03 -9.73 -6.00
C VAL A 108 9.97 -10.03 -4.50
N HIS A 109 8.99 -10.84 -4.09
CA HIS A 109 8.73 -11.17 -2.69
C HIS A 109 8.66 -12.70 -2.54
N GLY A 110 9.81 -13.34 -2.28
CA GLY A 110 9.91 -14.79 -2.10
C GLY A 110 11.01 -15.18 -1.12
N GLU A 111 10.60 -15.65 0.06
CA GLU A 111 10.76 -17.00 0.62
C GLU A 111 10.46 -16.85 2.12
N ASP A 112 9.22 -17.16 2.51
CA ASP A 112 8.81 -17.16 3.91
C ASP A 112 9.45 -18.39 4.57
N THR A 113 10.60 -18.22 5.21
CA THR A 113 10.92 -19.13 6.31
C THR A 113 9.82 -18.96 7.34
N GLU A 114 9.02 -20.01 7.50
CA GLU A 114 7.92 -20.13 8.46
C GLU A 114 8.32 -19.64 9.85
N GLU A 115 8.09 -18.37 10.15
CA GLU A 115 8.07 -17.82 11.50
C GLU A 115 7.61 -16.35 11.45
N ASP A 116 6.32 -16.11 11.15
CA ASP A 116 5.67 -15.04 11.88
C ASP A 116 4.20 -15.34 12.15
N LYS A 117 3.91 -15.29 13.44
CA LYS A 117 2.66 -15.69 14.08
C LYS A 117 1.56 -14.74 13.65
N ASP A 118 0.40 -15.31 13.34
CA ASP A 118 -0.92 -14.80 13.74
C ASP A 118 -0.97 -13.29 13.97
N LYS A 119 -1.05 -12.51 12.89
CA LYS A 119 -1.63 -11.17 12.94
C LYS A 119 -2.48 -10.91 11.72
N GLY A 120 -3.77 -11.10 11.93
CA GLY A 120 -4.83 -10.63 11.05
C GLY A 120 -5.45 -11.75 10.26
N ASN A 121 -6.33 -12.52 10.91
CA ASN A 121 -7.44 -13.10 10.20
C ASN A 121 -8.21 -11.95 9.50
N GLY A 122 -7.84 -11.70 8.24
CA GLY A 122 -8.55 -10.87 7.30
C GLY A 122 -9.32 -11.74 6.31
N GLU A 123 -9.90 -12.87 6.78
CA GLU A 123 -10.97 -13.56 6.05
C GLU A 123 -12.10 -12.56 5.86
N VAL A 124 -12.04 -11.84 4.74
CA VAL A 124 -13.19 -11.15 4.18
C VAL A 124 -14.22 -12.24 3.84
N PRO A 125 -15.38 -12.25 4.49
CA PRO A 125 -16.42 -13.24 4.21
C PRO A 125 -16.96 -12.99 2.81
N TYR A 126 -16.84 -13.99 1.93
CA TYR A 126 -17.57 -13.99 0.67
C TYR A 126 -19.04 -14.35 0.98
N LEU A 127 -19.96 -13.43 0.67
CA LEU A 127 -21.42 -13.65 0.70
C LEU A 127 -21.89 -14.34 -0.59
#